data_AF-A0A969BTW9-F1
#
_entry.id   AF-A0A969BTW9-F1
#
_cell.length_a   1.000
_cell.length_b   1.000
_cell.length_c   1.000
_cell.angle_alpha   90.00
_cell.angle_beta   90.00
_cell.angle_gamma   90.00
#
_symmetry.space_group_name_H-M   'P 1'
#
loop_
_entity.id
_entity.type
_entity.pdbx_description
1 polymer ?
#
loop_
_entity_poly.entity_id
_entity_poly.type
_entity_poly.pdbx_seq_one_letter_code
_entity_poly.pdbx_strand_id
1 'polypeptide(L)'
;MGTETWVELMNRVLHILEREIERFGGLVEQFRGDGLVAFFGATVAHEDDPERAVLAALAMQDAIHAFAPEVQQQHGIALKLRVGVNTGEIIVAAPGERRPHSEIAMGIAISVADRMEGAATPGTVLVSDDTYRLVETQFEWQSLGEITVQGIAQPIAVHRPLRAIAATEDDPQLSPALQADIPMIGRDEEFQTLRRAVNDVLSGRGRIVLLTGEKGLGKSFLINQLREYYAHRAALLAEADANRIAEAAALSRANGLDDALAASVITSLRGRCRSYHQGWPFSMWIDALQSWLGVPESTKEELRDALRGQSETLWGESFADHYP
;
A
#
# COMPACT_ATOMS: atom_id res chain seq x y z
N MET A 1 10.18 38.44 10.42
CA MET A 1 10.93 37.78 9.33
C MET A 1 10.89 38.69 8.12
N GLY A 2 11.99 38.85 7.37
CA GLY A 2 12.00 39.63 6.14
C GLY A 2 11.25 38.91 5.01
N THR A 3 10.80 39.65 4.00
CA THR A 3 10.06 39.09 2.85
C THR A 3 10.89 38.07 2.07
N GLU A 4 12.19 38.33 1.90
CA GLU A 4 13.13 37.43 1.21
C GLU A 4 13.28 36.10 1.96
N THR A 5 13.51 36.15 3.27
CA THR A 5 13.63 34.94 4.11
C THR A 5 12.33 34.13 4.13
N TRP A 6 11.16 34.78 4.11
CA TRP A 6 9.87 34.10 4.01
C TRP A 6 9.74 33.33 2.70
N VAL A 7 10.10 33.95 1.57
CA VAL A 7 10.04 33.31 0.24
C VAL A 7 11.00 32.12 0.18
N GLU A 8 12.20 32.24 0.73
CA GLU A 8 13.17 31.12 0.80
C GLU A 8 12.63 29.95 1.63
N LEU A 9 12.06 30.24 2.82
CA LEU A 9 11.44 29.21 3.65
C LEU A 9 10.29 28.51 2.92
N MET A 10 9.40 29.29 2.29
CA MET A 10 8.26 28.73 1.57
C MET A 10 8.68 27.89 0.37
N ASN A 11 9.69 28.32 -0.39
CA ASN A 11 10.21 27.53 -1.50
C ASN A 11 10.79 26.19 -1.02
N ARG A 12 11.49 26.18 0.13
CA ARG A 12 11.98 24.92 0.74
C ARG A 12 10.82 24.02 1.16
N VAL A 13 9.79 24.56 1.80
CA VAL A 13 8.59 23.80 2.20
C VAL A 13 7.91 23.20 0.98
N LEU A 14 7.58 24.03 -0.03
CA LEU A 14 6.88 23.57 -1.23
C LEU A 14 7.68 22.52 -2.00
N HIS A 15 9.01 22.65 -2.08
CA HIS A 15 9.85 21.65 -2.70
C HIS A 15 9.87 20.30 -1.95
N ILE A 16 9.80 20.32 -0.61
CA ILE A 16 9.66 19.09 0.19
C ILE A 16 8.33 18.39 -0.14
N LEU A 17 7.23 19.16 -0.23
CA LEU A 17 5.90 18.61 -0.53
C LEU A 17 5.83 18.04 -1.96
N GLU A 18 6.32 18.80 -2.94
CA GLU A 18 6.38 18.40 -4.35
C GLU A 18 7.13 17.07 -4.52
N ARG A 19 8.28 16.92 -3.85
CA ARG A 19 9.05 15.67 -3.91
C ARG A 19 8.29 14.45 -3.41
N GLU A 20 7.53 14.56 -2.33
CA GLU A 20 6.72 13.44 -1.84
C GLU A 20 5.55 13.14 -2.78
N ILE A 21 4.92 14.17 -3.36
CA ILE A 21 3.86 13.98 -4.37
C ILE A 21 4.39 13.23 -5.60
N GLU A 22 5.50 13.70 -6.16
CA GLU A 22 6.13 13.06 -7.32
C GLU A 22 6.61 11.65 -7.02
N ARG A 23 7.11 11.39 -5.80
CA ARG A 23 7.55 10.06 -5.34
C ARG A 23 6.43 9.02 -5.44
N PHE A 24 5.20 9.43 -5.17
CA PHE A 24 4.01 8.59 -5.31
C PHE A 24 3.33 8.77 -6.67
N GLY A 25 3.95 9.42 -7.66
CA GLY A 25 3.41 9.58 -9.01
C GLY A 25 2.22 10.53 -9.13
N GLY A 26 2.08 11.46 -8.19
CA GLY A 26 1.19 12.59 -8.32
C GLY A 26 1.83 13.72 -9.15
N LEU A 27 0.99 14.61 -9.67
CA LEU A 27 1.41 15.79 -10.41
C LEU A 27 0.95 17.05 -9.66
N VAL A 28 1.88 17.96 -9.36
CA VAL A 28 1.53 19.28 -8.83
C VAL A 28 0.95 20.13 -9.96
N GLU A 29 -0.29 20.60 -9.79
CA GLU A 29 -0.94 21.46 -10.79
C GLU A 29 -0.73 22.93 -10.49
N GLN A 30 -0.88 23.34 -9.23
CA GLN A 30 -0.83 24.76 -8.85
C GLN A 30 -0.24 24.96 -7.46
N PHE A 31 0.58 25.99 -7.32
CA PHE A 31 0.99 26.55 -6.03
C PHE A 31 -0.01 27.62 -5.56
N ARG A 32 -0.43 27.57 -4.31
CA ARG A 32 -1.40 28.48 -3.68
C ARG A 32 -0.82 29.10 -2.41
N GLY A 33 -0.09 30.22 -2.54
CA GLY A 33 0.44 30.95 -1.40
C GLY A 33 1.41 30.11 -0.57
N ASP A 34 0.90 29.50 0.50
CA ASP A 34 1.63 28.63 1.42
C ASP A 34 1.39 27.12 1.21
N GLY A 35 0.62 26.74 0.19
CA GLY A 35 0.33 25.35 -0.15
C GLY A 35 0.38 25.07 -1.66
N LEU A 36 -0.10 23.90 -2.03
CA LEU A 36 -0.19 23.44 -3.43
C LEU A 36 -1.44 22.56 -3.62
N VAL A 37 -1.80 22.35 -4.89
CA VAL A 37 -2.81 21.37 -5.32
C VAL A 37 -2.11 20.36 -6.23
N ALA A 38 -2.39 19.09 -6.00
CA ALA A 38 -1.84 18.00 -6.79
C ALA A 38 -2.92 16.99 -7.16
N PHE A 39 -2.70 16.31 -8.28
CA PHE A 39 -3.60 15.29 -8.81
C PHE A 39 -2.90 13.94 -8.91
N PHE A 40 -3.69 12.91 -8.61
CA PHE A 40 -3.38 11.51 -8.89
C PHE A 40 -4.41 11.03 -9.90
N GLY A 41 -3.96 10.45 -11.01
CA GLY A 41 -4.85 9.92 -12.05
C GLY A 41 -5.37 10.91 -13.10
N ALA A 42 -4.96 12.19 -13.08
CA ALA A 42 -5.44 13.20 -14.02
C ALA A 42 -4.95 13.00 -15.46
N THR A 43 -3.66 12.67 -15.65
CA THR A 43 -3.07 12.40 -16.98
C THR A 43 -3.15 10.91 -17.32
N VAL A 44 -2.77 10.05 -16.37
CA VAL A 44 -2.81 8.59 -16.50
C VAL A 44 -3.42 8.02 -15.22
N ALA A 45 -4.60 7.43 -15.36
CA ALA A 45 -5.34 6.84 -14.24
C ALA A 45 -4.87 5.43 -13.92
N HIS A 46 -4.71 5.16 -12.62
CA HIS A 46 -4.32 3.89 -12.03
C HIS A 46 -5.36 3.46 -10.99
N GLU A 47 -5.45 2.15 -10.70
CA GLU A 47 -6.35 1.64 -9.65
C GLU A 47 -5.94 2.11 -8.25
N ASP A 48 -4.66 2.37 -8.05
CA ASP A 48 -4.06 2.73 -6.76
C ASP A 48 -3.90 4.24 -6.57
N ASP A 49 -4.44 5.09 -7.46
CA ASP A 49 -4.36 6.55 -7.31
C ASP A 49 -4.87 7.06 -5.93
N PRO A 50 -6.01 6.56 -5.39
CA PRO A 50 -6.45 6.95 -4.05
C PRO A 50 -5.47 6.51 -2.95
N GLU A 51 -4.88 5.30 -3.06
CA GLU A 51 -3.88 4.80 -2.11
C GLU A 51 -2.66 5.72 -2.11
N ARG A 52 -2.15 6.04 -3.31
CA ARG A 52 -0.97 6.87 -3.51
C ARG A 52 -1.17 8.30 -3.03
N ALA A 53 -2.36 8.87 -3.22
CA ALA A 53 -2.69 10.18 -2.70
C ALA A 53 -2.63 10.22 -1.16
N VAL A 54 -3.18 9.19 -0.49
CA VAL A 54 -3.14 9.09 0.98
C VAL A 54 -1.72 8.83 1.50
N LEU A 55 -0.94 7.95 0.84
CA LEU A 55 0.46 7.71 1.19
C LEU A 55 1.31 8.97 1.04
N ALA A 56 1.13 9.73 -0.06
CA ALA A 56 1.81 11.01 -0.26
C ALA A 56 1.45 12.01 0.84
N ALA A 57 0.17 12.08 1.24
CA ALA A 57 -0.27 12.95 2.31
C ALA A 57 0.40 12.63 3.66
N LEU A 58 0.50 11.35 4.02
CA LEU A 58 1.20 10.90 5.23
C LEU A 58 2.71 11.19 5.15
N ALA A 59 3.35 10.88 4.02
CA ALA A 59 4.77 11.15 3.81
C ALA A 59 5.11 12.65 3.86
N MET A 60 4.23 13.52 3.35
CA MET A 60 4.36 14.97 3.48
C MET A 60 4.29 15.42 4.95
N GLN A 61 3.42 14.83 5.78
CA GLN A 61 3.38 15.11 7.22
C GLN A 61 4.71 14.74 7.89
N ASP A 62 5.24 13.56 7.59
CA ASP A 62 6.52 13.10 8.16
C ASP A 62 7.69 13.99 7.73
N ALA A 63 7.75 14.37 6.46
CA ALA A 63 8.80 15.24 5.94
C ALA A 63 8.75 16.63 6.58
N ILE A 64 7.57 17.21 6.77
CA ILE A 64 7.42 18.49 7.47
C ILE A 64 7.70 18.35 8.96
N HIS A 65 7.31 17.23 9.60
CA HIS A 65 7.64 16.96 10.99
C HIS A 65 9.15 16.91 11.21
N ALA A 66 9.90 16.26 10.30
CA ALA A 66 11.35 16.21 10.34
C ALA A 66 12.01 17.58 10.10
N PHE A 67 11.39 18.44 9.28
CA PHE A 67 11.92 19.78 8.96
C PHE A 67 11.56 20.85 9.99
N ALA A 68 10.44 20.71 10.69
CA ALA A 68 9.92 21.71 11.63
C ALA A 68 10.91 22.14 12.75
N PRO A 69 11.74 21.25 13.34
CA PRO A 69 12.73 21.65 14.35
C PRO A 69 13.76 22.66 13.82
N GLU A 70 14.21 22.51 12.56
CA GLU A 70 15.14 23.44 11.93
C GLU A 70 14.49 24.84 11.81
N VAL A 71 13.24 24.88 11.34
CA VAL A 71 12.46 26.11 11.17
C VAL A 71 12.21 26.79 12.51
N GLN A 72 11.90 26.02 13.56
CA GLN A 72 11.72 26.55 14.90
C GLN A 72 13.02 27.15 15.45
N GLN A 73 14.17 26.51 15.23
CA GLN A 73 15.46 26.99 15.70
C GLN A 73 15.91 28.26 14.96
N GLN A 74 15.75 28.29 13.64
CA GLN A 74 16.24 29.39 12.80
C GLN A 74 15.30 30.60 12.78
N HIS A 75 13.99 30.36 12.89
CA HIS A 75 12.97 31.39 12.64
C HIS A 75 11.96 31.55 13.78
N GLY A 76 11.96 30.68 14.79
CA GLY A 76 11.00 30.73 15.89
C GLY A 76 9.57 30.31 15.49
N ILE A 77 9.40 29.68 14.33
CA ILE A 77 8.10 29.33 13.75
C ILE A 77 7.80 27.85 13.99
N ALA A 78 6.63 27.59 14.58
CA ALA A 78 6.09 26.24 14.71
C ALA A 78 5.41 25.80 13.41
N LEU A 79 6.19 25.24 12.48
CA LEU A 79 5.68 24.77 11.19
C LEU A 79 4.80 23.53 11.36
N LYS A 80 3.59 23.56 10.78
CA LYS A 80 2.66 22.42 10.73
C LYS A 80 1.92 22.41 9.40
N LEU A 81 1.68 21.22 8.86
CA LEU A 81 1.00 21.01 7.58
C LEU A 81 -0.45 20.55 7.79
N ARG A 82 -1.36 21.03 6.96
CA ARG A 82 -2.71 20.46 6.80
C ARG A 82 -2.79 19.85 5.41
N VAL A 83 -3.42 18.68 5.29
CA VAL A 83 -3.64 18.02 4.00
C VAL A 83 -5.07 17.54 3.92
N GLY A 84 -5.73 17.85 2.79
CA GLY A 84 -7.04 17.32 2.44
C GLY A 84 -6.94 16.44 1.21
N VAL A 85 -7.56 15.26 1.25
CA VAL A 85 -7.59 14.32 0.13
C VAL A 85 -9.04 14.01 -0.22
N ASN A 86 -9.35 14.04 -1.52
CA ASN A 86 -10.64 13.63 -2.05
C ASN A 86 -10.47 12.94 -3.40
N THR A 87 -11.31 11.94 -3.65
CA THR A 87 -11.44 11.27 -4.94
C THR A 87 -12.78 11.68 -5.54
N GLY A 88 -12.77 12.10 -6.79
CA GLY A 88 -13.99 12.47 -7.48
C GLY A 88 -13.71 12.91 -8.91
N GLU A 89 -14.77 13.09 -9.69
CA GLU A 89 -14.65 13.50 -11.08
C GLU A 89 -14.21 14.95 -11.20
N ILE A 90 -13.23 15.17 -12.06
CA ILE A 90 -12.74 16.50 -12.46
C ILE A 90 -12.70 16.58 -13.98
N ILE A 91 -12.89 17.78 -14.50
CA ILE A 91 -12.70 18.08 -15.92
C ILE A 91 -11.33 18.74 -16.06
N VAL A 92 -10.44 18.10 -16.81
CA VAL A 92 -9.13 18.65 -17.17
C VAL A 92 -9.23 19.22 -18.58
N ALA A 93 -9.09 20.55 -18.71
CA ALA A 93 -9.03 21.18 -20.02
C ALA A 93 -7.60 21.07 -20.58
N ALA A 94 -7.44 20.41 -21.74
CA ALA A 94 -6.15 20.30 -22.41
C ALA A 94 -5.60 21.68 -22.79
N PRO A 95 -4.26 21.88 -22.75
CA PRO A 95 -3.65 23.11 -23.24
C PRO A 95 -3.96 23.31 -24.72
N GLY A 96 -4.79 24.31 -25.06
CA GLY A 96 -4.84 24.84 -26.42
C GLY A 96 -3.52 25.56 -26.74
N GLU A 97 -3.13 25.59 -28.02
CA GLU A 97 -1.86 26.12 -28.59
C GLU A 97 -1.50 27.58 -28.23
N ARG A 98 -2.21 28.24 -27.32
CA ARG A 98 -1.99 29.63 -26.90
C ARG A 98 -1.63 29.79 -25.42
N ARG A 99 -1.60 28.74 -24.59
CA ARG A 99 -1.13 28.82 -23.19
C ARG A 99 -0.37 27.56 -22.78
N PRO A 100 0.96 27.63 -22.53
CA PRO A 100 1.75 26.43 -22.28
C PRO A 100 1.60 25.81 -20.87
N HIS A 101 0.84 26.37 -19.93
CA HIS A 101 0.85 25.91 -18.52
C HIS A 101 -0.47 26.18 -17.78
N SER A 102 -1.63 25.80 -18.33
CA SER A 102 -2.87 25.92 -17.57
C SER A 102 -3.84 24.80 -17.93
N GLU A 103 -3.59 23.61 -17.37
CA GLU A 103 -4.66 22.62 -17.20
C GLU A 103 -5.61 23.17 -16.14
N ILE A 104 -6.66 23.86 -16.56
CA ILE A 104 -7.67 24.35 -15.62
C ILE A 104 -8.52 23.14 -15.22
N ALA A 105 -8.15 22.50 -14.12
CA ALA A 105 -8.96 21.47 -13.50
C ALA A 105 -10.18 22.13 -12.84
N MET A 106 -11.38 21.71 -13.24
CA MET A 106 -12.65 22.18 -12.66
C MET A 106 -13.44 20.99 -12.14
N GLY A 107 -13.96 21.11 -10.93
CA GLY A 107 -14.83 20.08 -10.36
C GLY A 107 -15.13 20.32 -8.90
N ILE A 108 -16.31 19.86 -8.47
CA ILE A 108 -16.72 19.88 -7.06
C ILE A 108 -15.71 19.10 -6.19
N ALA A 109 -15.06 18.08 -6.76
CA ALA A 109 -14.03 17.30 -6.09
C ALA A 109 -12.86 18.14 -5.53
N ILE A 110 -12.48 19.24 -6.20
CA ILE A 110 -11.44 20.15 -5.73
C ILE A 110 -11.93 20.92 -4.50
N SER A 111 -13.17 21.41 -4.54
CA SER A 111 -13.78 22.11 -3.40
C SER A 111 -13.97 21.18 -2.19
N VAL A 112 -14.22 19.89 -2.41
CA VAL A 112 -14.25 18.89 -1.34
C VAL A 112 -12.86 18.70 -0.74
N ALA A 113 -11.81 18.56 -1.56
CA ALA A 113 -10.43 18.45 -1.08
C ALA A 113 -10.01 19.69 -0.27
N ASP A 114 -10.28 20.90 -0.78
CA ASP A 114 -10.05 22.17 -0.08
C ASP A 114 -10.81 22.21 1.25
N ARG A 115 -12.03 21.65 1.30
CA ARG A 115 -12.81 21.59 2.54
C ARG A 115 -12.23 20.58 3.54
N MET A 116 -11.68 19.45 3.08
CA MET A 116 -10.96 18.50 3.94
C MET A 116 -9.70 19.15 4.53
N GLU A 117 -8.92 19.87 3.73
CA GLU A 117 -7.74 20.60 4.19
C GLU A 117 -8.11 21.66 5.23
N GLY A 118 -9.12 22.49 4.94
CA GLY A 118 -9.58 23.53 5.85
C GLY A 118 -10.14 23.00 7.18
N ALA A 119 -10.73 21.80 7.18
CA ALA A 119 -11.22 21.13 8.39
C ALA A 119 -10.11 20.42 9.18
N ALA A 120 -8.93 20.18 8.58
CA ALA A 120 -7.85 19.45 9.20
C ALA A 120 -7.25 20.23 10.38
N THR A 121 -7.00 19.52 11.48
CA THR A 121 -6.18 20.08 12.56
C THR A 121 -4.72 20.21 12.07
N PRO A 122 -3.96 21.23 12.50
CA PRO A 122 -2.56 21.37 12.10
C PRO A 122 -1.73 20.12 12.43
N GLY A 123 -1.02 19.58 11.43
CA GLY A 123 -0.26 18.33 11.52
C GLY A 123 -1.07 17.07 11.21
N THR A 124 -2.20 17.19 10.51
CA THR A 124 -3.07 16.05 10.21
C THR A 124 -3.53 16.02 8.75
N VAL A 125 -3.92 14.83 8.30
CA VAL A 125 -4.52 14.56 6.99
C VAL A 125 -6.00 14.25 7.20
N LEU A 126 -6.88 14.86 6.41
CA LEU A 126 -8.29 14.48 6.34
C LEU A 126 -8.64 13.98 4.94
N VAL A 127 -9.48 12.96 4.90
CA VAL A 127 -9.85 12.22 3.71
C VAL A 127 -11.38 12.17 3.63
N SER A 128 -11.94 12.38 2.44
CA SER A 128 -13.37 12.25 2.21
C SER A 128 -13.84 10.80 2.21
N ASP A 129 -15.14 10.59 2.39
CA ASP A 129 -15.75 9.25 2.32
C ASP A 129 -15.48 8.52 0.99
N ASP A 130 -15.44 9.25 -0.13
CA ASP A 130 -15.19 8.68 -1.45
C ASP A 130 -13.80 8.08 -1.56
N THR A 131 -12.77 8.78 -1.07
CA THR A 131 -11.42 8.22 -1.02
C THR A 131 -11.34 7.08 0.00
N TYR A 132 -11.90 7.26 1.20
CA TYR A 132 -11.89 6.25 2.26
C TYR A 132 -12.40 4.89 1.76
N ARG A 133 -13.57 4.85 1.10
CA ARG A 133 -14.17 3.60 0.61
C ARG A 133 -13.30 2.85 -0.40
N LEU A 134 -12.44 3.55 -1.14
CA LEU A 134 -11.55 2.95 -2.12
C LEU A 134 -10.30 2.32 -1.48
N VAL A 135 -9.94 2.74 -0.28
CA VAL A 135 -8.69 2.35 0.38
C VAL A 135 -8.86 1.93 1.85
N GLU A 136 -10.07 1.54 2.23
CA GLU A 136 -10.45 1.30 3.63
C GLU A 136 -9.51 0.28 4.32
N THR A 137 -9.17 -0.87 3.73
CA THR A 137 -8.24 -1.83 4.38
C THR A 137 -6.80 -1.44 4.37
N GLN A 138 -6.43 -0.42 3.61
CA GLN A 138 -5.03 -0.15 3.36
C GLN A 138 -4.41 0.71 4.47
N PHE A 139 -5.25 1.29 5.33
CA PHE A 139 -4.86 2.20 6.40
C PHE A 139 -5.65 1.93 7.67
N GLU A 140 -5.05 2.29 8.81
CA GLU A 140 -5.79 2.43 10.05
C GLU A 140 -6.49 3.80 10.07
N TRP A 141 -7.77 3.85 10.42
CA TRP A 141 -8.59 5.06 10.30
C TRP A 141 -9.17 5.52 11.62
N GLN A 142 -9.29 6.84 11.75
CA GLN A 142 -10.10 7.50 12.77
C GLN A 142 -11.27 8.23 12.08
N SER A 143 -12.50 7.85 12.40
CA SER A 143 -13.69 8.59 11.95
C SER A 143 -13.88 9.88 12.75
N LEU A 144 -14.18 10.99 12.07
CA LEU A 144 -14.29 12.32 12.66
C LEU A 144 -15.68 12.95 12.47
N GLY A 145 -16.68 12.15 12.09
CA GLY A 145 -18.04 12.60 11.82
C GLY A 145 -18.19 13.14 10.41
N GLU A 146 -19.06 14.14 10.24
CA GLU A 146 -19.44 14.66 8.92
C GLU A 146 -19.24 16.18 8.83
N ILE A 147 -18.91 16.66 7.64
CA ILE A 147 -18.81 18.10 7.35
C ILE A 147 -19.66 18.50 6.15
N THR A 148 -20.19 19.72 6.19
CA THR A 148 -20.89 20.31 5.06
C THR A 148 -19.91 21.02 4.12
N VAL A 149 -20.11 20.77 2.83
CA VAL A 149 -19.38 21.41 1.73
C VAL A 149 -20.37 22.27 0.95
N GLN A 150 -20.00 23.52 0.65
CA GLN A 150 -20.84 24.38 -0.16
C GLN A 150 -21.07 23.77 -1.54
N GLY A 151 -22.33 23.70 -1.98
CA GLY A 151 -22.71 23.09 -3.25
C GLY A 151 -23.02 21.59 -3.18
N ILE A 152 -22.85 20.95 -2.01
CA ILE A 152 -23.23 19.56 -1.78
C ILE A 152 -24.36 19.52 -0.74
N ALA A 153 -25.45 18.83 -1.08
CA ALA A 153 -26.66 18.81 -0.25
C ALA A 153 -26.49 17.93 1.00
N GLN A 154 -25.76 16.83 0.89
CA GLN A 154 -25.54 15.89 1.99
C GLN A 154 -24.20 16.16 2.67
N PRO A 155 -24.11 16.10 4.02
CA PRO A 155 -22.83 16.10 4.72
C PRO A 155 -21.95 14.95 4.24
N ILE A 156 -20.64 15.17 4.22
CA ILE A 156 -19.66 14.17 3.81
C ILE A 156 -18.96 13.64 5.05
N ALA A 157 -18.90 12.32 5.22
CA ALA A 157 -18.13 11.69 6.28
C ALA A 157 -16.63 11.95 6.09
N VAL A 158 -15.95 12.20 7.20
CA VAL A 158 -14.54 12.56 7.23
C VAL A 158 -13.76 11.53 8.02
N HIS A 159 -12.68 11.09 7.41
CA HIS A 159 -11.81 10.07 7.97
C HIS A 159 -10.38 10.58 8.03
N ARG A 160 -9.68 10.26 9.10
CA ARG A 160 -8.25 10.53 9.25
C ARG A 160 -7.47 9.23 9.10
N PRO A 161 -6.55 9.13 8.14
CA PRO A 161 -5.62 8.02 8.08
C PRO A 161 -4.57 8.19 9.19
N LEU A 162 -4.32 7.13 9.94
CA LEU A 162 -3.34 7.11 11.02
C LEU A 162 -1.99 6.57 10.56
N ARG A 163 -2.00 5.43 9.85
CA ARG A 163 -0.80 4.77 9.28
C ARG A 163 -1.19 3.79 8.19
N ALA A 164 -0.24 3.45 7.32
CA ALA A 164 -0.44 2.37 6.36
C ALA A 164 -0.42 1.00 7.07
N ILE A 165 -1.30 0.09 6.63
CA ILE A 165 -1.30 -1.29 7.09
C ILE A 165 -0.41 -2.12 6.14
N ALA A 166 0.53 -2.88 6.73
CA ALA A 166 1.27 -3.90 5.99
C ALA A 166 0.26 -4.90 5.43
N ALA A 167 0.40 -5.31 4.17
CA ALA A 167 -0.40 -6.41 3.66
C ALA A 167 -0.02 -7.68 4.42
N THR A 168 -0.65 -7.92 5.57
CA THR A 168 -0.58 -9.19 6.28
C THR A 168 -1.37 -10.21 5.48
N GLU A 169 -0.99 -11.49 5.59
CA GLU A 169 -1.64 -12.61 4.90
C GLU A 169 -3.17 -12.66 5.12
N ASP A 170 -3.65 -12.01 6.19
CA ASP A 170 -5.05 -11.87 6.59
C ASP A 170 -5.67 -10.50 6.25
N ASP A 171 -5.65 -10.07 4.97
CA ASP A 171 -6.45 -8.92 4.52
C ASP A 171 -7.91 -9.37 4.23
N PRO A 172 -8.89 -9.03 5.08
CA PRO A 172 -10.27 -9.53 4.96
C PRO A 172 -11.09 -8.85 3.85
N GLN A 173 -10.56 -7.83 3.16
CA GLN A 173 -11.29 -7.17 2.06
C GLN A 173 -11.29 -7.95 0.75
N LEU A 174 -10.56 -9.06 0.70
CA LEU A 174 -10.92 -10.19 -0.16
C LEU A 174 -11.43 -11.29 0.75
N SER A 175 -12.60 -11.09 1.35
CA SER A 175 -13.30 -12.19 2.02
C SER A 175 -13.22 -13.40 1.09
N PRO A 176 -12.54 -14.50 1.47
CA PRO A 176 -12.52 -15.71 0.65
C PRO A 176 -13.96 -16.13 0.32
N ALA A 177 -14.88 -15.89 1.27
CA ALA A 177 -16.30 -16.17 1.16
C ALA A 177 -17.07 -15.43 0.04
N LEU A 178 -16.62 -14.27 -0.47
CA LEU A 178 -17.32 -13.56 -1.55
C LEU A 178 -16.76 -13.85 -2.95
N GLN A 179 -15.53 -14.36 -3.05
CA GLN A 179 -14.92 -14.73 -4.34
C GLN A 179 -14.87 -16.24 -4.59
N ALA A 180 -14.87 -17.07 -3.54
CA ALA A 180 -14.83 -18.54 -3.66
C ALA A 180 -15.98 -19.11 -4.49
N ASP A 181 -17.14 -18.44 -4.49
CA ASP A 181 -18.35 -18.90 -5.20
C ASP A 181 -18.44 -18.42 -6.66
N ILE A 182 -17.51 -17.58 -7.14
CA ILE A 182 -17.51 -17.14 -8.54
C ILE A 182 -16.75 -18.19 -9.38
N PRO A 183 -17.40 -18.87 -10.33
CA PRO A 183 -16.72 -19.86 -11.15
C PRO A 183 -15.67 -19.18 -12.04
N MET A 184 -14.48 -19.75 -12.09
CA MET A 184 -13.44 -19.33 -13.03
C MET A 184 -13.83 -19.79 -14.44
N ILE A 185 -14.24 -18.85 -15.30
CA ILE A 185 -14.68 -19.16 -16.67
C ILE A 185 -13.53 -18.91 -17.66
N GLY A 186 -13.13 -19.95 -18.39
CA GLY A 186 -12.23 -19.82 -19.54
C GLY A 186 -10.80 -19.39 -19.21
N ARG A 187 -10.30 -19.71 -18.00
CA ARG A 187 -8.93 -19.41 -17.54
C ARG A 187 -8.14 -20.65 -17.15
N ASP A 188 -8.56 -21.82 -17.64
CA ASP A 188 -7.97 -23.10 -17.26
C ASP A 188 -6.48 -23.17 -17.63
N GLU A 189 -6.09 -22.66 -18.80
CA GLU A 189 -4.70 -22.71 -19.27
C GLU A 189 -3.77 -21.81 -18.43
N GLU A 190 -4.20 -20.59 -18.13
CA GLU A 190 -3.45 -19.66 -17.28
C GLU A 190 -3.32 -20.20 -15.86
N PHE A 191 -4.42 -20.73 -15.30
CA PHE A 191 -4.42 -21.34 -13.98
C PHE A 191 -3.48 -22.56 -13.90
N GLN A 192 -3.50 -23.43 -14.90
CA GLN A 192 -2.57 -24.57 -14.98
C GLN A 192 -1.11 -24.13 -15.14
N THR A 193 -0.86 -23.00 -15.80
CA THR A 193 0.49 -22.43 -15.90
C THR A 193 1.00 -21.96 -14.54
N LEU A 194 0.16 -21.28 -13.76
CA LEU A 194 0.51 -20.86 -12.40
C LEU A 194 0.73 -22.06 -11.47
N ARG A 195 -0.13 -23.08 -11.53
CA ARG A 195 0.04 -24.32 -10.75
C ARG A 195 1.35 -25.02 -11.05
N ARG A 196 1.75 -25.09 -12.33
CA ARG A 196 3.06 -25.64 -12.72
C ARG A 196 4.21 -24.84 -12.11
N ALA A 197 4.13 -23.52 -12.11
CA ALA A 197 5.15 -22.68 -11.49
C ALA A 197 5.26 -22.92 -9.98
N VAL A 198 4.15 -23.02 -9.26
CA VAL A 198 4.16 -23.33 -7.82
C VAL A 198 4.72 -24.73 -7.55
N ASN A 199 4.32 -25.74 -8.33
CA ASN A 199 4.84 -27.10 -8.18
C ASN A 199 6.35 -27.17 -8.46
N ASP A 200 6.87 -26.39 -9.40
CA ASP A 200 8.31 -26.29 -9.64
C ASP A 200 9.04 -25.70 -8.43
N VAL A 201 8.50 -24.64 -7.80
CA VAL A 201 9.06 -24.06 -6.57
C VAL A 201 9.07 -25.09 -5.44
N LEU A 202 7.99 -25.84 -5.26
CA LEU A 202 7.92 -26.95 -4.28
C LEU A 202 8.94 -28.06 -4.57
N SER A 203 9.32 -28.25 -5.83
CA SER A 203 10.37 -29.20 -6.23
C SER A 203 11.80 -28.64 -6.09
N GLY A 204 11.96 -27.45 -5.50
CA GLY A 204 13.25 -26.78 -5.34
C GLY A 204 13.73 -25.99 -6.56
N ARG A 205 12.89 -25.81 -7.58
CA ARG A 205 13.22 -25.03 -8.79
C ARG A 205 12.51 -23.68 -8.77
N GLY A 206 13.28 -22.61 -8.56
CA GLY A 206 12.77 -21.24 -8.58
C GLY A 206 12.07 -20.88 -9.91
N ARG A 207 10.99 -20.09 -9.82
CA ARG A 207 10.21 -19.63 -10.97
C ARG A 207 9.80 -18.17 -10.81
N ILE A 208 9.72 -17.47 -11.94
CA ILE A 208 9.15 -16.12 -12.04
C ILE A 208 8.02 -16.19 -13.07
N VAL A 209 6.86 -15.64 -12.73
CA VAL A 209 5.71 -15.52 -13.63
C VAL A 209 5.30 -14.06 -13.70
N LEU A 210 5.13 -13.55 -14.93
CA LEU A 210 4.59 -12.21 -15.18
C LEU A 210 3.14 -12.34 -15.66
N LEU A 211 2.20 -11.82 -14.88
CA LEU A 211 0.78 -11.76 -15.28
C LEU A 211 0.48 -10.37 -15.84
N THR A 212 0.12 -10.31 -17.11
CA THR A 212 -0.26 -9.08 -17.80
C THR A 212 -1.71 -9.13 -18.28
N GLY A 213 -2.30 -7.97 -18.50
CA GLY A 213 -3.67 -7.84 -18.98
C GLY A 213 -4.25 -6.48 -18.63
N GLU A 214 -5.33 -6.09 -19.30
CA GLU A 214 -6.05 -4.84 -19.02
C GLU A 214 -6.67 -4.82 -17.62
N LYS A 215 -7.05 -3.62 -17.17
CA LYS A 215 -7.76 -3.39 -15.92
C LYS A 215 -9.07 -4.19 -15.91
N GLY A 216 -9.39 -4.84 -14.79
CA GLY A 216 -10.63 -5.61 -14.65
C GLY A 216 -10.65 -7.01 -15.31
N LEU A 217 -9.59 -7.46 -16.01
CA LEU A 217 -9.56 -8.80 -16.64
C LEU A 217 -9.46 -10.00 -15.67
N GLY A 218 -9.54 -9.77 -14.35
CA GLY A 218 -9.50 -10.83 -13.34
C GLY A 218 -8.09 -11.30 -12.95
N LYS A 219 -7.05 -10.48 -13.13
CA LYS A 219 -5.66 -10.84 -12.73
C LYS A 219 -5.56 -11.18 -11.23
N SER A 220 -6.11 -10.31 -10.38
CA SER A 220 -6.13 -10.52 -8.92
C SER A 220 -6.99 -11.73 -8.56
N PHE A 221 -8.12 -11.91 -9.24
CA PHE A 221 -8.99 -13.07 -9.08
C PHE A 221 -8.24 -14.38 -9.35
N LEU A 222 -7.47 -14.46 -10.45
CA LEU A 222 -6.68 -15.64 -10.80
C LEU A 222 -5.64 -16.00 -9.73
N ILE A 223 -4.96 -15.00 -9.15
CA ILE A 223 -4.01 -15.19 -8.05
C ILE A 223 -4.72 -15.64 -6.77
N ASN A 224 -5.88 -15.08 -6.45
CA ASN A 224 -6.67 -15.47 -5.29
C ASN A 224 -7.15 -16.92 -5.40
N GLN A 225 -7.68 -17.33 -6.56
CA GLN A 225 -8.06 -18.73 -6.81
C GLN A 225 -6.87 -19.68 -6.64
N LEU A 226 -5.67 -19.26 -7.04
CA LEU A 226 -4.46 -20.08 -6.86
C LEU A 226 -4.11 -20.24 -5.39
N ARG A 227 -4.17 -19.15 -4.62
CA ARG A 227 -3.93 -19.16 -3.17
C ARG A 227 -4.94 -20.06 -2.45
N GLU A 228 -6.22 -19.90 -2.76
CA GLU A 228 -7.28 -20.70 -2.17
C GLU A 228 -7.11 -22.19 -2.50
N TYR A 229 -6.80 -22.53 -3.75
CA TYR A 229 -6.53 -23.91 -4.15
C TYR A 229 -5.41 -24.57 -3.31
N TYR A 230 -4.32 -23.85 -3.04
CA TYR A 230 -3.21 -24.37 -2.23
C TYR A 230 -3.48 -24.31 -0.73
N ALA A 231 -4.24 -23.32 -0.24
CA ALA A 231 -4.70 -23.28 1.15
C ALA A 231 -5.61 -24.47 1.46
N HIS A 232 -6.59 -24.74 0.60
CA HIS A 232 -7.47 -25.91 0.72
C HIS A 232 -6.69 -27.22 0.63
N ARG A 233 -5.74 -27.32 -0.31
CA ARG A 233 -4.87 -28.50 -0.43
C ARG A 233 -3.99 -28.70 0.80
N ALA A 234 -3.43 -27.63 1.39
CA ALA A 234 -2.66 -27.70 2.61
C ALA A 234 -3.51 -28.14 3.80
N ALA A 235 -4.74 -27.63 3.92
CA ALA A 235 -5.70 -28.08 4.93
C ALA A 235 -6.04 -29.56 4.78
N LEU A 236 -6.34 -30.02 3.56
CA LEU A 236 -6.60 -31.43 3.27
C LEU A 236 -5.40 -32.33 3.56
N LEU A 237 -4.18 -31.86 3.25
CA LEU A 237 -2.96 -32.60 3.58
C LEU A 237 -2.70 -32.62 5.08
N ALA A 238 -2.96 -31.52 5.81
CA ALA A 238 -2.86 -31.47 7.26
C ALA A 238 -3.90 -32.38 7.94
N GLU A 239 -5.14 -32.45 7.43
CA GLU A 239 -6.15 -33.41 7.89
C GLU A 239 -5.76 -34.86 7.55
N ALA A 240 -5.25 -35.09 6.34
CA ALA A 240 -4.79 -36.41 5.92
C ALA A 240 -3.55 -36.87 6.69
N ASP A 241 -2.64 -35.96 7.03
CA ASP A 241 -1.47 -36.19 7.86
C ASP A 241 -1.88 -36.35 9.33
N ALA A 242 -2.86 -35.60 9.85
CA ALA A 242 -3.42 -35.83 11.19
C ALA A 242 -4.09 -37.20 11.29
N ASN A 243 -4.81 -37.62 10.24
CA ASN A 243 -5.37 -38.96 10.13
C ASN A 243 -4.29 -40.04 9.95
N ARG A 244 -3.24 -39.77 9.15
CA ARG A 244 -2.08 -40.68 8.99
C ARG A 244 -1.25 -40.77 10.26
N ILE A 245 -1.11 -39.70 11.03
CA ILE A 245 -0.43 -39.66 12.33
C ILE A 245 -1.30 -40.39 13.37
N ALA A 246 -2.63 -40.29 13.30
CA ALA A 246 -3.52 -41.09 14.15
C ALA A 246 -3.45 -42.59 13.82
N GLU A 247 -3.40 -42.98 12.54
CA GLU A 247 -3.22 -44.36 12.09
C GLU A 247 -1.78 -44.87 12.31
N ALA A 248 -0.77 -44.02 12.09
CA ALA A 248 0.64 -44.33 12.34
C ALA A 248 0.96 -44.37 13.83
N ALA A 249 0.30 -43.60 14.70
CA ALA A 249 0.38 -43.76 16.16
C ALA A 249 -0.25 -45.07 16.65
N ALA A 250 -1.21 -45.62 15.88
CA ALA A 250 -1.73 -46.97 16.12
C ALA A 250 -0.75 -48.07 15.65
N LEU A 251 0.00 -47.85 14.55
CA LEU A 251 0.99 -48.80 14.02
C LEU A 251 2.42 -48.66 14.60
N SER A 252 2.81 -47.49 15.10
CA SER A 252 4.17 -47.16 15.58
C SER A 252 4.46 -47.70 16.99
N ARG A 253 3.45 -48.24 17.68
CA ARG A 253 3.68 -49.10 18.87
C ARG A 253 4.34 -50.45 18.54
N ALA A 254 4.54 -50.78 17.26
CA ALA A 254 5.09 -52.08 16.85
C ALA A 254 6.49 -52.05 16.21
N ASN A 255 6.94 -51.01 15.48
CA ASN A 255 8.19 -51.12 14.69
C ASN A 255 8.90 -49.77 14.48
N GLY A 256 9.59 -49.26 15.51
CA GLY A 256 10.25 -47.95 15.49
C GLY A 256 11.08 -47.62 14.24
N LEU A 257 10.58 -46.68 13.43
CA LEU A 257 11.24 -46.05 12.29
C LEU A 257 10.70 -44.60 12.18
N ASP A 258 11.62 -43.63 12.07
CA ASP A 258 11.38 -42.18 12.10
C ASP A 258 10.93 -41.56 10.77
N ASP A 259 10.19 -40.48 10.92
CA ASP A 259 9.58 -39.55 9.95
C ASP A 259 10.57 -38.70 9.12
N ALA A 260 10.15 -38.25 7.93
CA ALA A 260 10.42 -36.88 7.43
C ALA A 260 9.73 -36.61 6.08
N LEU A 261 8.59 -35.91 6.12
CA LEU A 261 8.14 -34.94 5.10
C LEU A 261 6.96 -34.16 5.70
N ALA A 262 7.28 -33.28 6.64
CA ALA A 262 6.32 -32.32 7.15
C ALA A 262 5.82 -31.45 5.99
N ALA A 263 4.49 -31.36 5.84
CA ALA A 263 3.82 -30.50 4.90
C ALA A 263 4.42 -29.09 4.93
N SER A 264 5.16 -28.72 3.89
CA SER A 264 5.67 -27.35 3.78
C SER A 264 4.47 -26.44 3.51
N VAL A 265 4.07 -25.70 4.55
CA VAL A 265 3.10 -24.62 4.44
C VAL A 265 3.67 -23.63 3.43
N ILE A 266 2.96 -23.44 2.31
CA ILE A 266 3.34 -22.43 1.33
C ILE A 266 3.08 -21.06 1.96
N THR A 267 4.14 -20.36 2.34
CA THR A 267 4.05 -18.96 2.78
C THR A 267 3.86 -18.06 1.56
N SER A 268 2.89 -17.14 1.60
CA SER A 268 2.60 -16.24 0.47
C SER A 268 2.86 -14.79 0.87
N LEU A 269 3.94 -14.23 0.34
CA LEU A 269 4.27 -12.82 0.55
C LEU A 269 3.68 -11.96 -0.57
N ARG A 270 3.19 -10.77 -0.22
CA ARG A 270 2.70 -9.78 -1.17
C ARG A 270 3.49 -8.48 -1.02
N GLY A 271 4.13 -8.05 -2.09
CA GLY A 271 4.73 -6.72 -2.20
C GLY A 271 3.95 -5.83 -3.19
N ARG A 272 3.92 -4.53 -2.94
CA ARG A 272 3.34 -3.49 -3.81
C ARG A 272 4.44 -2.62 -4.39
N CYS A 273 4.28 -2.22 -5.65
CA CYS A 273 5.14 -1.21 -6.27
C CYS A 273 4.49 0.17 -6.10
N ARG A 274 4.84 0.86 -5.01
CA ARG A 274 4.24 2.16 -4.65
C ARG A 274 5.01 3.38 -5.19
N SER A 275 6.21 3.16 -5.72
CA SER A 275 7.04 4.21 -6.34
C SER A 275 6.73 4.30 -7.83
N TYR A 276 6.33 5.48 -8.29
CA TYR A 276 6.11 5.79 -9.70
C TYR A 276 7.14 6.83 -10.14
N HIS A 277 7.64 6.73 -11.38
CA HIS A 277 8.62 7.64 -12.00
C HIS A 277 10.03 7.76 -11.37
N GLN A 278 10.25 7.32 -10.14
CA GLN A 278 11.61 7.17 -9.58
C GLN A 278 12.03 5.70 -9.58
N GLY A 279 13.17 5.41 -10.20
CA GLY A 279 13.82 4.10 -10.13
C GLY A 279 14.39 3.88 -8.74
N TRP A 280 13.55 3.61 -7.75
CA TRP A 280 14.00 3.12 -6.44
C TRP A 280 14.30 1.64 -6.60
N PRO A 281 15.57 1.24 -6.66
CA PRO A 281 15.91 -0.16 -6.77
C PRO A 281 15.31 -0.85 -5.54
N PHE A 282 14.67 -1.99 -5.77
CA PHE A 282 14.16 -2.85 -4.70
C PHE A 282 12.96 -2.34 -3.90
N SER A 283 12.24 -1.29 -4.31
CA SER A 283 11.05 -0.81 -3.58
C SER A 283 10.00 -1.91 -3.36
N MET A 284 9.72 -2.71 -4.40
CA MET A 284 8.87 -3.90 -4.32
C MET A 284 9.38 -4.93 -3.30
N TRP A 285 10.70 -5.14 -3.25
CA TRP A 285 11.31 -6.09 -2.31
C TRP A 285 11.27 -5.59 -0.88
N ILE A 286 11.46 -4.29 -0.67
CA ILE A 286 11.35 -3.66 0.65
C ILE A 286 9.92 -3.78 1.16
N ASP A 287 8.90 -3.46 0.36
CA ASP A 287 7.50 -3.59 0.77
C ASP A 287 7.13 -5.06 1.07
N ALA A 288 7.62 -6.00 0.25
CA ALA A 288 7.45 -7.43 0.51
C ALA A 288 8.13 -7.90 1.80
N LEU A 289 9.35 -7.41 2.09
CA LEU A 289 10.07 -7.70 3.34
C LEU A 289 9.35 -7.09 4.54
N GLN A 290 8.90 -5.84 4.45
CA GLN A 290 8.14 -5.19 5.52
C GLN A 290 6.82 -5.92 5.81
N SER A 291 6.13 -6.38 4.75
CA SER A 291 4.96 -7.25 4.86
C SER A 291 5.29 -8.54 5.60
N TRP A 292 6.39 -9.20 5.23
CA TRP A 292 6.82 -10.44 5.88
C TRP A 292 7.23 -10.25 7.34
N LEU A 293 7.95 -9.16 7.65
CA LEU A 293 8.40 -8.86 9.01
C LEU A 293 7.29 -8.28 9.91
N GLY A 294 6.17 -7.85 9.32
CA GLY A 294 5.07 -7.20 10.05
C GLY A 294 5.39 -5.78 10.53
N VAL A 295 6.35 -5.09 9.91
CA VAL A 295 6.83 -3.76 10.33
C VAL A 295 6.72 -2.77 9.16
N PRO A 296 5.54 -2.14 8.93
CA PRO A 296 5.29 -1.30 7.76
C PRO A 296 6.00 0.06 7.79
N GLU A 297 6.19 0.65 8.96
CA GLU A 297 6.80 1.97 9.17
C GLU A 297 7.78 1.86 10.32
N SER A 298 9.05 1.58 10.01
CA SER A 298 10.09 1.28 11.00
C SER A 298 11.36 2.01 10.65
N THR A 299 12.10 2.37 11.69
CA THR A 299 13.48 2.82 11.54
C THR A 299 14.34 1.71 10.92
N LYS A 300 15.47 2.07 10.33
CA LYS A 300 16.42 1.09 9.77
C LYS A 300 16.91 0.08 10.82
N GLU A 301 16.95 0.49 12.08
CA GLU A 301 17.34 -0.35 13.22
C GLU A 301 16.26 -1.38 13.53
N GLU A 302 15.00 -0.97 13.68
CA GLU A 302 13.87 -1.89 13.91
C GLU A 302 13.71 -2.91 12.80
N LEU A 303 13.86 -2.48 11.53
CA LEU A 303 13.79 -3.39 10.39
C LEU A 303 14.92 -4.43 10.42
N ARG A 304 16.14 -4.02 10.82
CA ARG A 304 17.30 -4.92 10.93
C ARG A 304 17.09 -5.94 12.04
N ASP A 305 16.59 -5.51 13.19
CA ASP A 305 16.37 -6.40 14.34
C ASP A 305 15.25 -7.41 14.03
N ALA A 306 14.15 -6.96 13.40
CA ALA A 306 13.07 -7.84 12.95
C ALA A 306 13.57 -8.86 11.91
N LEU A 307 14.36 -8.41 10.92
CA LEU A 307 14.94 -9.28 9.90
C LEU A 307 15.85 -10.34 10.53
N ARG A 308 16.71 -9.93 11.46
CA ARG A 308 17.61 -10.84 12.19
C ARG A 308 16.82 -11.92 12.92
N GLY A 309 15.81 -11.55 13.70
CA GLY A 309 15.01 -12.52 14.46
C GLY A 309 14.29 -13.54 13.58
N GLN A 310 13.76 -13.09 12.44
CA GLN A 310 13.13 -13.99 11.46
C GLN A 310 14.16 -14.90 10.76
N SER A 311 15.33 -14.37 10.41
CA SER A 311 16.42 -15.17 9.84
C SER A 311 16.97 -16.21 10.82
N GLU A 312 17.11 -15.88 12.11
CA GLU A 312 17.48 -16.84 13.15
C GLU A 312 16.44 -17.96 13.27
N THR A 313 15.15 -17.62 13.14
CA THR A 313 14.05 -18.60 13.16
C THR A 313 14.07 -19.51 11.94
N LEU A 314 14.36 -18.98 10.75
CA LEU A 314 14.37 -19.74 9.49
C LEU A 314 15.58 -20.67 9.35
N TRP A 315 16.78 -20.18 9.73
CA TRP A 315 18.03 -20.89 9.43
C TRP A 315 18.68 -21.55 10.64
N GLY A 316 18.22 -21.24 11.87
CA GLY A 316 18.71 -21.88 13.09
C GLY A 316 20.23 -21.88 13.19
N GLU A 317 20.83 -23.07 13.29
CA GLU A 317 22.28 -23.25 13.40
C GLU A 317 23.07 -22.77 12.16
N SER A 318 22.45 -22.72 10.98
CA SER A 318 23.04 -22.21 9.73
C SER A 318 22.83 -20.71 9.52
N PHE A 319 22.33 -19.98 10.53
CA PHE A 319 22.10 -18.53 10.44
C PHE A 319 23.35 -17.76 9.99
N ALA A 320 24.52 -18.08 10.54
CA ALA A 320 25.78 -17.40 10.25
C ALA A 320 26.29 -17.62 8.80
N ASP A 321 25.79 -18.65 8.12
CA ASP A 321 26.17 -18.94 6.72
C ASP A 321 25.34 -18.14 5.71
N HIS A 322 24.18 -17.62 6.14
CA HIS A 322 23.19 -16.99 5.28
C HIS A 322 22.90 -15.51 5.62
N TYR A 323 23.20 -15.08 6.84
CA TYR A 323 23.02 -13.69 7.29
C TYR A 323 24.38 -12.99 7.47
N PRO A 324 24.77 -12.06 6.57
CA PRO A 324 26.11 -11.44 6.54
C PRO A 324 26.37 -10.40 7.63
#